data_AF-A0A957Y383-F1
#
_entry.id   AF-A0A957Y383-F1
#
_cell.length_a   1.000
_cell.length_b   1.000
_cell.length_c   1.000
_cell.angle_alpha   90.00
_cell.angle_beta   90.00
_cell.angle_gamma   90.00
#
_symmetry.space_group_name_H-M   'P 1'
#
loop_
_entity.id
_entity.type
_entity.pdbx_description
1 polymer ?
#
loop_
_entity_poly.entity_id
_entity_poly.type
_entity_poly.pdbx_seq_one_letter_code
_entity_poly.pdbx_strand_id
1 'polypeptide(L)'
;QSTVSHPEEYGRMVLISSAGCFFADVHPNTNHANPEACDGDVDIADVQRVAGCWMQPINVLCPGEIDLDQSGQIDVGDIQLAAENWGWRSSDQ
;
A
#
# COMPACT_ATOMS: atom_id res chain seq x y z
N GLN A 1 -13.14 27.30 -9.32
CA GLN A 1 -14.42 26.70 -8.93
C GLN A 1 -14.12 25.73 -7.81
N SER A 2 -14.79 25.91 -6.66
CA SER A 2 -14.63 25.12 -5.44
C SER A 2 -15.64 23.99 -5.41
N THR A 3 -15.28 22.84 -4.80
CA THR A 3 -16.13 21.84 -4.10
C THR A 3 -15.27 20.60 -3.83
N VAL A 4 -15.18 19.94 -2.67
CA VAL A 4 -15.77 20.07 -1.32
C VAL A 4 -14.71 19.51 -0.35
N SER A 5 -14.44 20.23 0.74
CA SER A 5 -13.76 19.68 1.92
C SER A 5 -14.75 18.81 2.71
N HIS A 6 -14.48 17.50 2.82
CA HIS A 6 -15.07 16.68 3.88
C HIS A 6 -14.11 16.65 5.08
N PRO A 7 -14.56 17.06 6.27
CA PRO A 7 -13.74 17.06 7.48
C PRO A 7 -13.83 15.72 8.21
N GLU A 8 -12.75 15.39 8.93
CA GLU A 8 -12.59 14.31 9.92
C GLU A 8 -12.23 12.91 9.42
N GLU A 9 -10.93 12.70 9.16
CA GLU A 9 -10.25 11.48 9.65
C GLU A 9 -8.89 11.89 10.24
N TYR A 10 -8.69 11.54 11.51
CA TYR A 10 -7.51 11.86 12.28
C TYR A 10 -6.33 11.03 11.80
N GLY A 11 -5.24 11.69 11.43
CA GLY A 11 -3.90 11.10 11.44
C GLY A 11 -3.30 10.90 10.06
N ARG A 12 -2.17 11.59 9.87
CA ARG A 12 -1.19 11.41 8.80
C ARG A 12 -1.62 11.99 7.44
N MET A 13 -1.04 13.16 7.18
CA MET A 13 -0.92 13.73 5.85
C MET A 13 -0.07 12.76 5.01
N VAL A 14 -0.71 11.80 4.33
CA VAL A 14 -0.04 10.96 3.33
C VAL A 14 0.21 11.85 2.14
N LEU A 15 1.48 12.20 1.92
CA LEU A 15 1.92 12.90 0.71
C LEU A 15 1.56 12.00 -0.48
N ILE A 16 0.46 12.33 -1.16
CA ILE A 16 0.10 11.72 -2.44
C ILE A 16 1.16 12.19 -3.44
N SER A 17 2.26 11.45 -3.51
CA SER A 17 3.24 11.58 -4.57
C SER A 17 2.53 11.17 -5.86
N SER A 18 2.19 12.14 -6.68
CA SER A 18 1.49 12.01 -7.97
C SER A 18 2.31 11.29 -9.06
N ALA A 19 3.14 10.31 -8.68
CA ALA A 19 4.02 9.57 -9.58
C ALA A 19 4.16 8.08 -9.21
N GLY A 20 3.38 7.57 -8.24
CA GLY A 20 3.53 6.20 -7.76
C GLY A 20 2.21 5.53 -7.32
N CYS A 21 2.26 4.23 -7.07
CA CYS A 21 1.16 3.51 -6.43
C CYS A 21 0.97 4.00 -5.01
N PHE A 22 -0.23 3.82 -4.47
CA PHE A 22 -0.42 3.98 -3.04
C PHE A 22 0.39 2.93 -2.31
N PHE A 23 1.02 3.31 -1.19
CA PHE A 23 2.04 2.46 -0.57
C PHE A 23 1.53 1.10 -0.09
N ALA A 24 0.21 0.96 0.14
CA ALA A 24 -0.42 -0.29 0.55
C ALA A 24 -1.07 -1.07 -0.61
N ASP A 25 -1.12 -0.48 -1.82
CA ASP A 25 -1.53 -1.11 -3.07
C ASP A 25 -0.28 -1.78 -3.67
N VAL A 26 -0.09 -3.04 -3.29
CA VAL A 26 1.11 -3.85 -3.55
C VAL A 26 0.81 -5.05 -4.44
N HIS A 27 -0.46 -5.27 -4.78
CA HIS A 27 -0.91 -6.23 -5.77
C HIS A 27 -1.25 -5.53 -7.11
N PRO A 28 -1.02 -6.19 -8.26
CA PRO A 28 -0.16 -7.36 -8.48
C PRO A 28 1.33 -7.02 -8.38
N ASN A 29 1.68 -5.74 -8.28
CA ASN A 29 3.05 -5.28 -8.28
C ASN A 29 3.35 -4.44 -7.05
N THR A 30 4.45 -4.76 -6.40
CA THR A 30 4.95 -4.07 -5.21
C THR A 30 5.77 -2.82 -5.58
N ASN A 31 5.94 -2.55 -6.87
CA ASN A 31 6.71 -1.42 -7.36
C ASN A 31 5.88 -0.14 -7.32
N HIS A 32 6.06 0.61 -6.24
CA HIS A 32 5.39 1.90 -6.06
C HIS A 32 5.83 2.98 -7.06
N ALA A 33 6.81 2.74 -7.94
CA ALA A 33 7.25 3.72 -8.95
C ALA A 33 6.47 3.65 -10.27
N ASN A 34 5.61 2.64 -10.47
CA ASN A 34 4.76 2.55 -11.66
C ASN A 34 3.29 2.38 -11.27
N PRO A 35 2.51 3.48 -11.22
CA PRO A 35 1.07 3.44 -10.91
C PRO A 35 0.27 2.48 -11.79
N GLU A 36 0.66 2.30 -13.05
CA GLU A 36 -0.04 1.38 -13.98
C GLU A 36 0.24 -0.10 -13.68
N ALA A 37 1.19 -0.40 -12.80
CA ALA A 37 1.54 -1.76 -12.43
C ALA A 37 0.77 -2.26 -11.20
N CYS A 38 0.10 -1.36 -10.48
CA CYS A 38 -0.76 -1.65 -9.35
C CYS A 38 -2.22 -1.73 -9.84
N ASP A 39 -3.08 -2.45 -9.12
CA ASP A 39 -4.47 -2.64 -9.56
C ASP A 39 -5.39 -1.49 -9.15
N GLY A 40 -4.94 -0.58 -8.30
CA GLY A 40 -5.58 0.69 -8.03
C GLY A 40 -6.56 0.65 -6.87
N ASP A 41 -6.59 -0.42 -6.09
CA ASP A 41 -7.27 -0.49 -4.81
C ASP A 41 -6.42 -1.18 -3.73
N VAL A 42 -6.89 -1.14 -2.48
CA VAL A 42 -6.32 -1.94 -1.39
C VAL A 42 -7.39 -2.91 -0.93
N ASP A 43 -7.17 -4.19 -1.19
CA ASP A 43 -8.12 -5.25 -0.88
C ASP A 43 -7.45 -6.51 -0.29
N ILE A 44 -8.12 -7.65 -0.40
CA ILE A 44 -7.58 -8.91 0.12
C ILE A 44 -6.29 -9.35 -0.59
N ALA A 45 -6.11 -8.99 -1.85
CA ALA A 45 -4.97 -9.40 -2.65
C ALA A 45 -3.69 -8.73 -2.13
N ASP A 46 -3.75 -7.47 -1.70
CA ASP A 46 -2.64 -6.76 -1.04
C ASP A 46 -2.27 -7.40 0.29
N VAL A 47 -3.27 -7.65 1.13
CA VAL A 47 -3.08 -8.30 2.43
C VAL A 47 -2.45 -9.69 2.23
N GLN A 48 -2.94 -10.46 1.26
CA GLN A 48 -2.37 -11.77 0.93
C GLN A 48 -0.97 -11.66 0.33
N ARG A 49 -0.68 -10.61 -0.45
CA ARG A 49 0.65 -10.38 -1.02
C ARG A 49 1.70 -10.15 0.06
N VAL A 50 1.37 -9.31 1.05
CA VAL A 50 2.23 -9.08 2.23
C VAL A 50 2.33 -10.35 3.06
N ALA A 51 1.20 -10.98 3.40
CA ALA A 51 1.15 -12.19 4.22
C ALA A 51 1.89 -13.39 3.60
N GLY A 52 1.92 -13.48 2.27
CA GLY A 52 2.69 -14.48 1.54
C GLY A 52 4.20 -14.39 1.75
N CYS A 53 4.69 -13.27 2.28
CA CYS A 53 6.09 -13.01 2.59
C CYS A 53 6.38 -12.90 4.08
N TRP A 54 5.45 -13.32 4.94
CA TRP A 54 5.61 -13.31 6.39
C TRP A 54 6.91 -13.96 6.85
N MET A 55 7.71 -13.20 7.60
CA MET A 55 9.00 -13.57 8.17
C MET A 55 10.00 -14.11 7.13
N GLN A 56 9.78 -13.81 5.84
CA GLN A 56 10.75 -14.11 4.80
C GLN A 56 11.82 -13.03 4.75
N PRO A 57 13.10 -13.39 4.46
CA PRO A 57 14.12 -12.39 4.22
C PRO A 57 13.79 -11.60 2.95
N ILE A 58 14.18 -10.32 2.92
CA ILE A 58 14.04 -9.48 1.72
C ILE A 58 14.80 -10.12 0.56
N ASN A 59 14.09 -10.39 -0.54
CA ASN A 59 14.62 -10.99 -1.76
C ASN A 59 13.72 -10.67 -2.97
N VAL A 60 14.02 -11.23 -4.15
CA VAL A 60 13.25 -10.94 -5.38
C VAL A 60 11.77 -11.36 -5.31
N LEU A 61 11.40 -12.36 -4.51
CA LEU A 61 10.02 -12.81 -4.32
C LEU A 61 9.29 -12.02 -3.22
N CYS A 62 10.04 -11.57 -2.22
CA CYS A 62 9.60 -10.78 -1.09
C CYS A 62 10.42 -9.49 -1.03
N PRO A 63 10.12 -8.55 -1.94
CA PRO A 63 10.95 -7.36 -2.15
C PRO A 63 10.80 -6.39 -0.96
N GLY A 64 11.74 -5.45 -0.79
CA GLY A 64 11.74 -4.57 0.38
C GLY A 64 10.56 -3.60 0.41
N GLU A 65 9.90 -3.40 -0.73
CA GLU A 65 8.77 -2.51 -0.89
C GLU A 65 7.49 -2.98 -0.18
N ILE A 66 7.40 -4.26 0.21
CA ILE A 66 6.27 -4.79 1.01
C ILE A 66 6.51 -4.77 2.52
N ASP A 67 7.68 -4.29 2.96
CA ASP A 67 7.93 -3.84 4.32
C ASP A 67 7.37 -2.40 4.44
N LEU A 68 6.07 -2.32 4.69
CA LEU A 68 5.25 -1.12 4.66
C LEU A 68 5.57 -0.18 5.81
N ASP A 69 5.98 -0.72 6.97
CA ASP A 69 6.37 0.07 8.13
C ASP A 69 7.87 0.43 8.14
N GLN A 70 8.65 -0.13 7.22
CA GLN A 70 10.09 0.07 7.04
C GLN A 70 10.90 -0.39 8.26
N SER A 71 10.44 -1.43 8.95
CA SER A 71 11.12 -2.01 10.11
C SER A 71 12.35 -2.85 9.73
N GLY A 72 12.48 -3.22 8.46
CA GLY A 72 13.48 -4.14 7.94
C GLY A 72 13.06 -5.61 7.99
N GLN A 73 11.81 -5.90 8.37
CA GLN A 73 11.23 -7.23 8.42
C GLN A 73 9.81 -7.19 7.84
N ILE A 74 9.43 -8.23 7.11
CA ILE A 74 8.05 -8.40 6.63
C ILE A 74 7.29 -9.22 7.66
N ASP A 75 6.48 -8.58 8.49
CA ASP A 75 5.81 -9.22 9.63
C ASP A 75 4.34 -8.77 9.81
N VAL A 76 3.83 -8.81 11.05
CA VAL A 76 2.46 -8.44 11.37
C VAL A 76 2.20 -6.95 11.24
N GLY A 77 3.22 -6.12 11.43
CA GLY A 77 3.12 -4.67 11.25
C GLY A 77 2.68 -4.35 9.83
N ASP A 78 3.28 -5.00 8.83
CA ASP A 78 2.98 -4.76 7.43
C ASP A 78 1.59 -5.26 7.04
N ILE A 79 1.20 -6.45 7.51
CA ILE A 79 -0.13 -6.99 7.26
C ILE A 79 -1.19 -6.07 7.87
N GLN A 80 -0.95 -5.59 9.09
CA GLN A 80 -1.86 -4.69 9.77
C GLN A 80 -1.97 -3.36 9.02
N LEU A 81 -0.86 -2.79 8.55
CA LEU A 81 -0.89 -1.56 7.76
C LEU A 81 -1.67 -1.71 6.45
N ALA A 82 -1.48 -2.82 5.72
CA ALA A 82 -2.27 -3.09 4.52
C ALA A 82 -3.77 -3.17 4.87
N ALA A 83 -4.12 -3.92 5.92
CA ALA A 83 -5.50 -4.10 6.37
C ALA A 83 -6.15 -2.80 6.89
N GLU A 84 -5.38 -1.91 7.54
CA GLU A 84 -5.86 -0.59 7.99
C GLU A 84 -6.24 0.33 6.83
N ASN A 85 -5.71 0.08 5.63
CA ASN A 85 -6.01 0.86 4.43
C ASN A 85 -7.02 0.16 3.50
N TRP A 86 -7.67 -0.91 3.97
CA TRP A 86 -8.67 -1.63 3.19
C TRP A 86 -9.75 -0.72 2.61
N GLY A 87 -10.02 -0.89 1.32
CA GLY A 87 -11.03 -0.11 0.61
C GLY A 87 -10.55 1.25 0.13
N TRP A 88 -9.26 1.58 0.31
CA TRP A 88 -8.63 2.65 -0.45
C TRP A 88 -8.77 2.35 -1.96
N ARG A 89 -8.99 3.39 -2.76
CA ARG A 89 -9.07 3.32 -4.23
C ARG A 89 -8.47 4.56 -4.86
N SER A 90 -7.79 4.38 -5.98
CA SER A 90 -7.39 5.49 -6.85
C SER A 90 -8.62 6.21 -7.42
N SER A 91 -8.57 7.54 -7.54
CA SER A 91 -9.65 8.34 -8.12
C SER A 91 -9.78 8.19 -9.64
N ASP A 92 -8.79 7.56 -10.28
CA ASP A 92 -8.69 7.44 -11.74
C ASP A 92 -9.22 6.10 -12.29
N GLN A 93 -9.87 5.28 -11.44
CA GLN A 93 -10.57 4.04 -11.83
C GLN A 93 -12.10 4.11 -11.68
#